data_AF-A0A7S0KL45-F1
#
_entry.id   AF-A0A7S0KL45-F1
#
_cell.length_a   1.000
_cell.length_b   1.000
_cell.length_c   1.000
_cell.angle_alpha   90.00
_cell.angle_beta   90.00
_cell.angle_gamma   90.00
#
_symmetry.space_group_name_H-M   'P 1'
#
loop_
_entity.id
_entity.type
_entity.pdbx_description
1 polymer ?
#
loop_
_entity_poly.entity_id
_entity_poly.type
_entity_poly.pdbx_seq_one_letter_code
_entity_poly.pdbx_strand_id
1 'polypeptide(L)'
;ASKEKKEDVKGSEAAIGSCHCCGGMLQRIPESARRCGTCGARYHAYDCGNRRSQAGFTNFDQCPRCAEMCMCTGGPMVCHTRSLRDSRREKRQNTGGSSSGLSTMEGSRSSSRTDAEKGAGPTRTTSEEV
;
A
#
# COMPACT_ATOMS: atom_id res chain seq x y z
N ALA A 1 23.69 -5.22 18.51
CA ALA A 1 22.38 -4.64 18.86
C ALA A 1 21.41 -5.78 19.14
N SER A 2 21.21 -6.11 20.41
CA SER A 2 20.23 -7.11 20.84
C SER A 2 18.85 -6.56 20.50
N LYS A 3 18.18 -7.14 19.49
CA LYS A 3 16.79 -6.79 19.21
C LYS A 3 15.96 -7.33 20.37
N GLU A 4 15.62 -6.47 21.32
CA GLU A 4 14.66 -6.79 22.38
C GLU A 4 13.40 -7.38 21.73
N LYS A 5 13.10 -8.64 22.05
CA LYS A 5 11.94 -9.34 21.53
C LYS A 5 10.72 -8.82 22.28
N LYS A 6 10.06 -7.80 21.73
CA LYS A 6 8.80 -7.31 22.29
C LYS A 6 7.72 -8.37 22.10
N GLU A 7 6.77 -8.41 23.02
CA GLU A 7 5.60 -9.27 22.92
C GLU A 7 4.70 -8.88 21.73
N ASP A 8 3.97 -9.87 21.21
CA ASP A 8 3.05 -9.64 20.09
C ASP A 8 1.78 -8.95 20.60
N VAL A 9 1.40 -7.84 19.97
CA VAL A 9 0.15 -7.12 20.28
C VAL A 9 -1.00 -7.75 19.50
N LYS A 10 -2.16 -7.93 20.14
CA LYS A 10 -3.37 -8.53 19.56
C LYS A 10 -4.57 -7.59 19.70
N GLY A 11 -5.64 -7.83 18.96
CA GLY A 11 -6.90 -7.12 19.13
C GLY A 11 -6.91 -5.71 18.54
N SER A 12 -7.78 -4.84 19.07
CA SER A 12 -8.01 -3.48 18.57
C SER A 12 -6.76 -2.62 18.45
N GLU A 13 -5.80 -2.78 19.37
CA GLU A 13 -4.51 -2.06 19.33
C GLU A 13 -3.64 -2.46 18.14
N ALA A 14 -3.72 -3.72 17.73
CA ALA A 14 -3.07 -4.22 16.53
C ALA A 14 -3.85 -3.90 15.25
N ALA A 15 -5.12 -3.50 15.36
CA ALA A 15 -6.05 -3.31 14.25
C ALA A 15 -5.84 -2.03 13.44
N ILE A 16 -4.70 -1.35 13.58
CA ILE A 16 -4.41 -0.08 12.90
C ILE A 16 -3.79 -0.35 11.52
N GLY A 17 -4.40 0.19 10.46
CA GLY A 17 -3.87 0.12 9.09
C GLY A 17 -4.24 -1.17 8.36
N SER A 18 -3.36 -1.60 7.44
CA SER A 18 -3.62 -2.74 6.55
C SER A 18 -2.81 -3.99 6.92
N CYS A 19 -3.42 -5.14 6.67
CA CYS A 19 -2.78 -6.45 6.80
C CYS A 19 -1.63 -6.58 5.82
N HIS A 20 -0.47 -7.02 6.31
CA HIS A 20 0.72 -7.23 5.50
C HIS A 20 0.53 -8.27 4.39
N CYS A 21 -0.28 -9.31 4.64
CA CYS A 21 -0.51 -10.40 3.70
C CYS A 21 -1.49 -10.00 2.59
N CYS A 22 -2.74 -9.63 2.95
CA CYS A 22 -3.80 -9.37 1.96
C CYS A 22 -4.04 -7.89 1.63
N GLY A 23 -3.51 -6.95 2.42
CA GLY A 23 -3.80 -5.52 2.27
C GLY A 23 -5.16 -5.07 2.80
N GLY A 24 -5.98 -6.01 3.28
CA GLY A 24 -7.27 -5.69 3.91
C GLY A 24 -7.09 -4.85 5.18
N MET A 25 -8.05 -3.98 5.47
CA MET A 25 -8.07 -3.14 6.67
C MET A 25 -8.28 -4.00 7.92
N LEU A 26 -7.37 -3.91 8.87
CA LEU A 26 -7.40 -4.71 10.10
C LEU A 26 -8.55 -4.29 11.04
N GLN A 27 -9.00 -3.03 10.95
CA GLN A 27 -10.15 -2.51 11.72
C GLN A 27 -11.45 -3.24 11.42
N ARG A 28 -11.57 -3.94 10.28
CA ARG A 28 -12.79 -4.69 9.94
C ARG A 28 -12.99 -5.90 10.86
N ILE A 29 -11.90 -6.50 11.33
CA ILE A 29 -11.93 -7.68 12.19
C ILE A 29 -10.83 -7.52 13.26
N PRO A 30 -11.01 -6.60 14.23
CA PRO A 30 -9.97 -6.21 15.16
C PRO A 30 -9.53 -7.36 16.08
N GLU A 31 -10.45 -8.26 16.43
CA GLU A 31 -10.20 -9.48 17.19
C GLU A 31 -9.12 -10.38 16.57
N SER A 32 -9.03 -10.37 15.24
CA SER A 32 -8.04 -11.15 14.51
C SER A 32 -6.75 -10.38 14.23
N ALA A 33 -6.70 -9.07 14.49
CA ALA A 33 -5.53 -8.28 14.18
C ALA A 33 -4.39 -8.60 15.13
N ARG A 34 -3.18 -8.72 14.57
CA ARG A 34 -1.94 -8.91 15.31
C ARG A 34 -0.85 -8.01 14.79
N ARG A 35 0.03 -7.59 15.69
CA ARG A 35 1.26 -6.88 15.39
C ARG A 35 2.43 -7.66 15.98
N CYS A 36 3.32 -8.11 15.12
CA CYS A 36 4.50 -8.85 15.55
C CYS A 36 5.42 -7.95 16.39
N GLY A 37 5.77 -8.37 17.59
CA GLY A 37 6.69 -7.61 18.46
C GLY A 37 8.15 -7.66 17.98
N THR A 38 8.49 -8.63 17.12
CA THR A 38 9.85 -8.77 16.56
C THR A 38 10.09 -7.89 15.33
N CYS A 39 9.17 -7.93 14.35
CA CYS A 39 9.34 -7.20 13.08
C CYS A 39 8.35 -6.05 12.87
N GLY A 40 7.42 -5.84 13.79
CA GLY A 40 6.41 -4.79 13.72
C GLY A 40 5.31 -5.01 12.67
N ALA A 41 5.36 -6.10 11.90
CA ALA A 41 4.38 -6.36 10.85
C ALA A 41 2.98 -6.59 11.44
N ARG A 42 1.97 -5.96 10.84
CA ARG A 42 0.57 -6.16 11.20
C ARG A 42 -0.11 -7.13 10.24
N TYR A 43 -0.91 -8.05 10.76
CA TYR A 43 -1.54 -9.11 9.97
C TYR A 43 -2.80 -9.65 10.64
N HIS A 44 -3.67 -10.31 9.86
CA HIS A 44 -4.75 -11.09 10.43
C HIS A 44 -4.23 -12.45 10.92
N ALA A 45 -4.66 -12.84 12.12
CA ALA A 45 -4.40 -14.14 12.72
C ALA A 45 -5.17 -15.28 12.04
N TYR A 46 -6.12 -14.97 11.16
CA TYR A 46 -6.81 -15.95 10.33
C TYR A 46 -6.13 -16.11 8.96
N ASP A 47 -6.55 -17.15 8.26
CA ASP A 47 -6.10 -17.44 6.92
C ASP A 47 -6.71 -16.46 5.92
N CYS A 48 -5.93 -15.48 5.47
CA CYS A 48 -6.35 -14.32 4.68
C CYS A 48 -6.94 -14.67 3.30
N GLY A 49 -8.11 -15.33 3.27
CA GLY A 49 -8.71 -15.94 2.09
C GLY A 49 -7.91 -17.14 1.58
N ASN A 50 -7.59 -18.08 2.47
CA ASN A 50 -6.83 -19.31 2.16
C ASN A 50 -5.38 -19.11 1.69
N ARG A 51 -4.87 -17.88 1.65
CA ARG A 51 -3.51 -17.58 1.17
C ARG A 51 -2.40 -18.21 2.01
N ARG A 52 -2.62 -18.33 3.31
CA ARG A 52 -1.62 -18.88 4.23
C ARG A 52 -1.62 -20.41 4.11
N SER A 53 -2.78 -21.06 4.14
CA SER A 53 -2.87 -22.52 3.95
C SER A 53 -2.39 -22.96 2.55
N GLN A 54 -2.74 -22.25 1.48
CA GLN A 54 -2.26 -22.55 0.12
C GLN A 54 -0.73 -22.46 -0.01
N ALA A 55 -0.08 -21.63 0.82
CA ALA A 55 1.38 -21.54 0.90
C ALA A 55 2.00 -22.57 1.86
N GLY A 56 1.22 -23.53 2.37
CA GLY A 56 1.67 -24.54 3.32
C GLY A 56 1.85 -24.02 4.75
N PHE A 57 1.32 -22.83 5.08
CA PHE A 57 1.46 -22.25 6.40
C PHE A 57 0.36 -22.73 7.35
N THR A 58 0.75 -23.52 8.36
CA THR A 58 -0.17 -24.15 9.32
C THR A 58 -0.30 -23.37 10.64
N ASN A 59 0.68 -22.55 10.99
CA ASN A 59 0.72 -21.83 12.28
C ASN A 59 0.28 -20.38 12.15
N PHE A 60 -1.02 -20.11 12.10
CA PHE A 60 -1.53 -18.76 11.85
C PHE A 60 -1.19 -17.72 12.93
N ASP A 61 -0.87 -18.17 14.14
CA ASP A 61 -0.38 -17.35 15.23
C ASP A 61 0.97 -16.69 14.93
N GLN A 62 1.83 -17.38 14.17
CA GLN A 62 3.16 -16.91 13.85
C GLN A 62 3.12 -15.75 12.84
N CYS A 63 4.06 -14.82 13.01
CA CYS A 63 4.24 -13.75 12.06
C CYS A 63 4.73 -14.34 10.72
N PRO A 64 4.01 -14.13 9.61
CA PRO A 64 4.36 -14.74 8.33
C PRO A 64 5.64 -14.16 7.72
N ARG A 65 6.08 -12.98 8.20
CA ARG A 65 7.37 -12.39 7.83
C ARG A 65 8.53 -13.01 8.62
N CYS A 66 8.36 -13.23 9.93
CA CYS A 66 9.41 -13.85 10.75
C CYS A 66 9.54 -15.34 10.49
N ALA A 67 8.47 -16.01 10.09
CA ALA A 67 8.49 -17.40 9.63
C ALA A 67 8.95 -17.53 8.16
N GLU A 68 9.51 -16.46 7.58
CA GLU A 68 10.02 -16.40 6.21
C GLU A 68 9.03 -16.79 5.10
N MET A 69 7.74 -16.88 5.39
CA MET A 69 6.74 -17.31 4.42
C MET A 69 6.40 -16.26 3.38
N CYS A 70 6.54 -14.98 3.70
CA CYS A 70 6.24 -13.92 2.76
C CYS A 70 7.33 -13.79 1.67
N MET A 71 6.94 -13.51 0.43
CA MET A 71 7.88 -13.22 -0.67
C MET A 71 8.80 -12.03 -0.39
N CYS A 72 8.44 -11.13 0.54
CA CYS A 72 9.34 -10.05 0.94
C CYS A 72 10.57 -10.53 1.74
N THR A 73 10.54 -11.75 2.25
CA THR A 73 11.63 -12.45 2.94
C THR A 73 12.10 -13.69 2.16
N GLY A 74 11.64 -13.89 0.92
CA GLY A 74 12.04 -15.03 0.07
C GLY A 74 11.09 -16.24 0.13
N GLY A 75 9.99 -16.17 0.89
CA GLY A 75 9.02 -17.26 0.99
C GLY A 75 8.01 -17.34 -0.16
N PRO A 76 7.18 -18.40 -0.18
CA PRO A 76 6.24 -18.68 -1.27
C PRO A 76 4.99 -17.78 -1.27
N MET A 77 4.65 -17.11 -0.17
CA MET A 77 3.41 -16.35 -0.04
C MET A 77 3.54 -14.92 -0.58
N VAL A 78 2.75 -14.58 -1.60
CA VAL A 78 2.62 -13.19 -2.08
C VAL A 78 2.07 -12.31 -0.95
N CYS A 79 2.80 -11.24 -0.61
CA CYS A 79 2.38 -10.26 0.41
C CYS A 79 2.02 -8.92 -0.22
N HIS A 80 1.01 -8.25 0.33
CA HIS A 80 0.52 -6.96 -0.15
C HIS A 80 1.60 -5.91 -0.26
N THR A 81 2.52 -5.82 0.71
CA THR A 81 3.63 -4.86 0.65
C THR A 81 4.51 -5.06 -0.58
N ARG A 82 4.71 -6.31 -1.02
CA ARG A 82 5.47 -6.59 -2.25
C ARG A 82 4.66 -6.23 -3.48
N SER A 83 3.38 -6.60 -3.54
CA SER A 83 2.48 -6.20 -4.65
C SER A 83 2.43 -4.67 -4.81
N LEU A 84 2.41 -3.90 -3.72
CA LEU A 84 2.49 -2.44 -3.76
C LEU A 84 3.85 -1.90 -4.24
N ARG A 85 4.95 -2.63 -3.98
CA ARG A 85 6.28 -2.24 -4.50
C ARG A 85 6.35 -2.52 -6.00
N ASP A 86 5.81 -3.65 -6.44
CA ASP A 86 5.81 -4.06 -7.84
C ASP A 86 4.99 -3.11 -8.70
N SER A 87 3.76 -2.80 -8.28
CA SER A 87 2.90 -1.81 -8.95
C SER A 87 3.56 -0.42 -9.06
N ARG A 88 4.28 0.03 -8.02
CA ARG A 88 5.05 1.29 -8.08
C ARG A 88 6.24 1.21 -9.04
N ARG A 89 6.89 0.05 -9.14
CA ARG A 89 7.97 -0.18 -10.09
C ARG A 89 7.44 -0.17 -11.52
N GLU A 90 6.35 -0.87 -11.79
CA GLU A 90 5.68 -0.89 -13.09
C GLU A 90 5.25 0.51 -13.54
N LYS A 91 4.64 1.30 -12.65
CA LYS A 91 4.27 2.70 -12.95
C LYS A 91 5.48 3.55 -13.38
N ARG A 92 6.65 3.38 -12.74
CA ARG A 92 7.89 4.08 -13.11
C ARG A 92 8.49 3.59 -14.42
N GLN A 93 8.33 2.31 -14.73
CA GLN A 93 8.80 1.75 -16.00
C GLN A 93 7.93 2.20 -17.18
N ASN A 94 6.62 2.31 -16.98
CA ASN A 94 5.69 2.78 -18.02
C ASN A 94 5.85 4.30 -18.28
N THR A 95 6.17 5.09 -17.25
CA THR A 95 6.44 6.54 -17.40
C THR A 95 7.88 6.88 -17.79
N GLY A 96 8.80 5.91 -17.73
CA GLY A 96 10.22 6.05 -18.09
C GLY A 96 10.59 5.55 -19.49
N GLY A 97 9.61 5.14 -20.30
CA GLY A 97 9.80 4.61 -21.66
C GLY A 97 9.73 5.64 -22.78
N SER A 98 9.48 6.93 -22.48
CA SER A 98 9.57 8.03 -23.46
C SER A 98 10.82 8.86 -23.20
N SER A 99 11.99 8.25 -23.38
CA SER A 99 13.24 8.99 -23.52
C SER A 99 14.02 8.43 -24.70
N SER A 100 13.64 8.87 -25.90
CA SER A 100 14.59 9.02 -26.99
C SER A 100 15.24 10.39 -26.86
N GLY A 101 16.54 10.41 -26.57
CA GLY A 101 17.44 11.47 -27.02
C GLY A 101 17.63 12.66 -26.07
N LEU A 102 18.68 12.57 -25.25
CA LEU A 102 19.48 13.74 -24.91
C LEU A 102 20.04 14.32 -26.23
N SER A 103 19.73 15.57 -26.54
CA SER A 103 20.57 16.38 -27.42
C SER A 103 20.66 17.78 -26.85
N THR A 104 21.86 18.09 -26.38
CA THR A 104 22.35 19.41 -26.07
C THR A 104 22.09 20.37 -27.23
N MET A 105 21.44 21.51 -27.00
CA MET A 105 21.94 22.79 -27.50
C MET A 105 21.36 23.97 -26.72
N GLU A 106 22.27 24.91 -26.57
CA GLU A 106 22.25 26.20 -25.90
C GLU A 106 21.24 27.19 -26.54
N GLY A 107 20.80 28.19 -25.78
CA GLY A 107 20.45 29.48 -26.35
C GLY A 107 18.97 29.89 -26.46
N SER A 108 18.64 30.89 -25.64
CA SER A 108 17.95 32.15 -26.03
C SER A 108 16.42 32.31 -25.89
N ARG A 109 16.08 33.27 -25.01
CA ARG A 109 15.01 34.32 -25.05
C ARG A 109 13.57 33.89 -24.73
N SER A 110 13.05 34.22 -23.54
CA SER A 110 12.35 35.47 -23.15
C SER A 110 10.93 35.66 -23.74
N SER A 111 9.97 35.80 -22.81
CA SER A 111 8.66 36.50 -22.88
C SER A 111 7.59 35.87 -23.79
N SER A 112 6.36 35.63 -23.33
CA SER A 112 5.42 36.70 -22.97
C SER A 112 4.22 36.20 -22.15
N ARG A 113 3.72 37.10 -21.29
CA ARG A 113 2.45 37.02 -20.57
C ARG A 113 1.27 37.29 -21.52
N THR A 114 0.13 36.64 -21.29
CA THR A 114 -1.24 37.09 -21.61
C THR A 114 -2.15 36.49 -20.52
N ASP A 115 -2.57 37.25 -19.49
CA ASP A 115 -3.82 38.05 -19.39
C ASP A 115 -5.08 37.17 -19.58
N ALA A 116 -5.78 36.78 -18.51
CA ALA A 116 -6.87 37.49 -17.78
C ALA A 116 -8.20 37.57 -18.56
N GLU A 117 -9.29 37.70 -17.80
CA GLU A 117 -10.74 37.69 -18.15
C GLU A 117 -11.42 36.30 -18.02
N LYS A 118 -12.54 36.02 -17.34
CA LYS A 118 -13.55 36.68 -16.46
C LYS A 118 -14.93 36.19 -16.91
N GLY A 119 -15.77 35.73 -15.96
CA GLY A 119 -17.18 35.39 -16.17
C GLY A 119 -17.65 34.29 -15.22
N ALA A 120 -18.04 34.60 -13.98
CA ALA A 120 -19.39 34.99 -13.56
C ALA A 120 -20.37 33.81 -13.36
N GLY A 121 -20.57 33.45 -12.08
CA GLY A 121 -21.92 33.32 -11.52
C GLY A 121 -22.59 31.92 -11.47
N PRO A 122 -23.12 31.50 -10.30
CA PRO A 122 -23.88 30.26 -10.11
C PRO A 122 -25.40 30.49 -10.23
N THR A 123 -26.17 29.49 -10.67
CA THR A 123 -27.63 29.45 -10.42
C THR A 123 -28.11 28.03 -10.12
N ARG A 124 -28.64 27.87 -8.91
CA ARG A 124 -29.57 26.82 -8.48
C ARG A 124 -30.84 26.92 -9.33
N THR A 125 -31.43 25.79 -9.67
CA THR A 125 -32.87 25.69 -9.98
C THR A 125 -33.48 24.63 -9.07
N THR A 126 -34.50 25.06 -8.33
CA THR A 126 -35.46 24.27 -7.56
C THR A 126 -36.81 24.38 -8.26
N SER A 127 -37.73 23.49 -7.88
CA SER A 127 -39.17 23.44 -8.22
C SER A 127 -39.49 22.58 -9.46
N GLU A 128 -40.53 21.76 -9.51
CA GLU A 128 -41.63 21.49 -8.57
C GLU A 128 -42.34 20.18 -8.93
N GLU A 129 -43.13 19.72 -7.96
CA GLU A 129 -44.16 18.70 -7.95
C GLU A 129 -45.40 19.11 -8.78
N VAL A 130 -45.92 18.21 -9.63
CA VAL A 130 -47.35 17.84 -9.81
C VAL A 130 -47.46 16.60 -10.69
#